data_AF-A0A9D5Q5B0-F1
#
_entry.id   AF-A0A9D5Q5B0-F1
#
_cell.length_a   1.000
_cell.length_b   1.000
_cell.length_c   1.000
_cell.angle_alpha   90.00
_cell.angle_beta   90.00
_cell.angle_gamma   90.00
#
_symmetry.space_group_name_H-M   'P 1'
#
loop_
_entity.id
_entity.type
_entity.pdbx_description
1 polymer ?
#
loop_
_entity_poly.entity_id
_entity_poly.type
_entity_poly.pdbx_seq_one_letter_code
_entity_poly.pdbx_strand_id
1 'polypeptide(L)'
;MQSKLSGKKFTLTKGEHNINARILDILRSKSHTYISGEQLSQELKMSRTAVWKHVNALRELGYRVEAITSVGYKLISSPSLLVPLEIKNGLATQYIGQNIHWYYEVNSTNTRAIHLAEQGEKVAPEGTLVISESQKQGRGRMGRTWISRPETGIYLSLILRPTFAPV
;
A
#
# COMPACT_ATOMS: atom_id res chain seq x y z
N MET A 1 -18.17 -0.82 -1.65
CA MET A 1 -16.82 -0.70 -1.03
C MET A 1 -16.01 0.49 -1.56
N GLN A 2 -16.21 0.87 -2.83
CA GLN A 2 -15.49 1.94 -3.55
C GLN A 2 -15.61 3.37 -2.95
N SER A 3 -16.68 3.70 -2.22
CA SER A 3 -16.89 5.09 -1.75
C SER A 3 -15.97 5.52 -0.60
N LYS A 4 -15.43 4.58 0.20
CA LYS A 4 -14.64 4.92 1.41
C LYS A 4 -13.16 5.18 1.14
N LEU A 5 -12.64 4.71 0.01
CA LEU A 5 -11.22 4.85 -0.35
C LEU A 5 -10.98 6.00 -1.34
N SER A 6 -12.03 6.57 -1.92
CA SER A 6 -11.93 7.72 -2.83
C SER A 6 -11.18 8.88 -2.16
N GLY A 7 -10.16 9.41 -2.84
CA GLY A 7 -9.28 10.45 -2.32
C GLY A 7 -8.20 9.99 -1.34
N LYS A 8 -8.17 8.71 -0.93
CA LYS A 8 -7.09 8.20 -0.06
C LYS A 8 -5.79 8.06 -0.84
N LYS A 9 -4.70 8.40 -0.14
CA LYS A 9 -3.32 8.16 -0.54
C LYS A 9 -2.59 7.45 0.59
N PHE A 10 -1.70 6.53 0.26
CA PHE A 10 -0.86 5.83 1.22
C PHE A 10 0.57 5.79 0.67
N THR A 11 1.52 6.22 1.50
CA THR A 11 2.94 6.14 1.16
C THR A 11 3.59 5.12 2.08
N LEU A 12 4.45 4.29 1.52
CA LEU A 12 5.29 3.36 2.26
C LEU A 12 6.73 3.56 1.85
N THR A 13 7.61 3.82 2.80
CA THR A 13 9.03 4.06 2.53
C THR A 13 9.92 2.92 3.02
N LYS A 14 11.07 2.70 2.36
CA LYS A 14 12.06 1.70 2.78
C LYS A 14 12.60 2.04 4.17
N GLY A 15 12.68 1.04 5.04
CA GLY A 15 13.21 1.19 6.41
C GLY A 15 12.21 1.74 7.43
N GLU A 16 11.02 2.15 6.99
CA GLU A 16 9.94 2.54 7.88
C GLU A 16 9.39 1.31 8.60
N HIS A 17 9.52 1.26 9.92
CA HIS A 17 9.00 0.16 10.72
C HIS A 17 7.46 0.19 10.71
N ASN A 18 6.86 -0.51 9.75
CA ASN A 18 5.43 -0.47 9.55
C ASN A 18 4.70 -1.45 10.49
N ILE A 19 4.08 -0.90 11.54
CA ILE A 19 3.30 -1.68 12.51
C ILE A 19 2.12 -2.40 11.85
N ASN A 20 1.48 -1.80 10.84
CA ASN A 20 0.37 -2.45 10.13
C ASN A 20 0.85 -3.70 9.39
N ALA A 21 2.02 -3.65 8.76
CA ALA A 21 2.63 -4.83 8.12
C ALA A 21 2.86 -5.96 9.12
N ARG A 22 3.47 -5.64 10.28
CA ARG A 22 3.72 -6.64 11.33
C ARG A 22 2.42 -7.24 11.89
N ILE A 23 1.39 -6.42 12.11
CA ILE A 23 0.07 -6.94 12.54
C ILE A 23 -0.49 -7.89 11.49
N LEU A 24 -0.41 -7.54 10.20
CA LEU A 24 -0.87 -8.42 9.12
C LEU A 24 -0.08 -9.73 9.08
N ASP A 25 1.24 -9.70 9.24
CA ASP A 25 2.07 -10.91 9.23
C ASP A 25 1.68 -11.85 10.39
N ILE A 26 1.48 -11.30 11.59
CA ILE A 26 1.01 -12.07 12.75
C ILE A 26 -0.38 -12.67 12.47
N LEU A 27 -1.33 -11.86 11.98
CA LEU A 27 -2.68 -12.33 11.67
C LEU A 27 -2.70 -13.38 10.55
N ARG A 28 -1.83 -13.25 9.54
CA ARG A 28 -1.69 -14.22 8.44
C ARG A 28 -1.10 -15.54 8.91
N SER A 29 -0.08 -15.50 9.78
CA SER A 29 0.52 -16.71 10.36
C SER A 29 -0.48 -17.54 11.19
N LYS A 30 -1.54 -16.90 11.70
CA LYS A 30 -2.59 -17.51 12.52
C LYS A 30 -3.96 -17.51 11.85
N SER A 31 -4.01 -17.52 10.51
CA SER A 31 -5.22 -17.33 9.69
C SER A 31 -6.44 -18.21 10.07
N HIS A 32 -6.23 -19.36 10.71
CA HIS A 32 -7.30 -20.28 11.12
C HIS A 32 -7.84 -20.00 12.53
N THR A 33 -7.14 -19.22 13.36
CA THR A 33 -7.43 -19.00 14.79
C THR A 33 -7.54 -17.52 15.14
N TYR A 34 -8.10 -17.20 16.30
CA TYR A 34 -8.06 -15.83 16.83
C TYR A 34 -6.77 -15.61 17.62
N ILE A 35 -6.23 -14.39 17.53
CA ILE A 35 -5.16 -13.92 18.40
C ILE A 35 -5.71 -12.88 19.37
N SER A 36 -5.51 -13.07 20.67
CA SER A 36 -6.01 -12.14 21.68
C SER A 36 -5.34 -10.77 21.54
N GLY A 37 -6.08 -9.71 21.88
CA GLY A 37 -5.52 -8.35 21.89
C GLY A 37 -4.34 -8.21 22.86
N GLU A 38 -4.33 -9.00 23.94
CA GLU A 38 -3.20 -9.09 24.88
C GLU A 38 -1.95 -9.67 24.23
N GLN A 39 -2.09 -10.78 23.51
CA GLN A 39 -0.98 -11.42 22.85
C GLN A 39 -0.38 -10.51 21.77
N LEU A 40 -1.23 -9.88 20.94
CA LEU A 40 -0.78 -8.87 19.96
C LEU A 40 -0.05 -7.70 20.65
N SER A 41 -0.59 -7.20 21.76
CA SER A 41 0.03 -6.12 22.54
C SER A 41 1.41 -6.48 23.07
N GLN A 42 1.57 -7.69 23.62
CA GLN A 42 2.85 -8.17 24.14
C GLN A 42 3.88 -8.36 23.02
N GLU A 43 3.50 -9.02 21.93
CA GLU A 43 4.39 -9.31 20.79
C GLU A 43 4.85 -8.04 20.07
N LEU A 44 3.95 -7.06 19.95
CA LEU A 44 4.25 -5.77 19.32
C LEU A 44 4.76 -4.71 20.29
N LYS A 45 4.87 -5.03 21.59
CA LYS A 45 5.27 -4.11 22.68
C LYS A 45 4.48 -2.78 22.65
N MET A 46 3.16 -2.86 22.55
CA MET A 46 2.27 -1.70 22.49
C MET A 46 0.95 -1.92 23.26
N SER A 47 0.24 -0.82 23.57
CA SER A 47 -1.04 -0.89 24.26
C SER A 47 -2.14 -1.53 23.39
N ARG A 48 -3.14 -2.14 24.04
CA ARG A 48 -4.30 -2.74 23.34
C ARG A 48 -5.05 -1.71 22.49
N THR A 49 -5.10 -0.47 22.97
CA THR A 49 -5.70 0.67 22.24
C THR A 49 -4.90 1.02 20.98
N ALA A 50 -3.56 0.93 21.01
CA ALA A 50 -2.74 1.13 19.82
C ALA A 50 -2.97 0.02 18.79
N VAL A 51 -3.03 -1.24 19.22
CA VAL A 51 -3.38 -2.38 18.35
C VAL A 51 -4.74 -2.13 17.68
N TRP A 52 -5.76 -1.75 18.46
CA TRP A 52 -7.09 -1.45 17.93
C TRP A 52 -7.07 -0.34 16.87
N LYS A 53 -6.31 0.75 17.08
CA LYS A 53 -6.15 1.82 16.09
C LYS A 53 -5.54 1.30 14.78
N HIS A 54 -4.48 0.49 14.87
CA HIS A 54 -3.84 -0.09 13.69
C HIS A 54 -4.75 -1.10 12.96
N VAL A 55 -5.48 -1.94 13.69
CA VAL A 55 -6.47 -2.86 13.10
C VAL A 55 -7.59 -2.08 12.38
N ASN A 56 -8.04 -0.95 12.94
CA ASN A 56 -9.02 -0.11 12.25
C ASN A 56 -8.44 0.55 11.00
N ALA A 57 -7.18 1.00 11.02
CA ALA A 57 -6.49 1.49 9.82
C ALA A 57 -6.39 0.41 8.74
N LEU A 58 -6.14 -0.86 9.12
CA LEU A 58 -6.20 -1.99 8.19
C LEU A 58 -7.62 -2.20 7.63
N ARG A 59 -8.65 -2.16 8.47
CA ARG A 59 -10.05 -2.25 8.00
C ARG A 59 -10.40 -1.14 7.00
N GLU A 60 -9.90 0.05 7.25
CA GLU A 60 -10.05 1.19 6.35
C GLU A 60 -9.35 1.02 5.00
N LEU A 61 -8.31 0.18 4.91
CA LEU A 61 -7.63 -0.20 3.67
C LEU A 61 -8.32 -1.37 2.95
N GLY A 62 -9.42 -1.89 3.50
CA GLY A 62 -10.21 -2.97 2.90
C GLY A 62 -9.90 -4.37 3.43
N TYR A 63 -9.04 -4.49 4.45
CA TYR A 63 -8.82 -5.77 5.14
C TYR A 63 -10.05 -6.16 5.98
N ARG A 64 -10.51 -7.39 5.85
CA ARG A 64 -11.58 -7.91 6.71
C ARG A 64 -10.97 -8.56 7.93
N VAL A 65 -10.78 -7.77 8.98
CA VAL A 65 -10.34 -8.26 10.30
C VAL A 65 -11.56 -8.35 11.22
N GLU A 66 -11.93 -9.57 11.60
CA GLU A 66 -12.97 -9.81 12.60
C GLU A 66 -12.39 -9.60 14.01
N ALA A 67 -13.21 -9.08 14.92
CA ALA A 67 -12.87 -8.97 16.33
C ALA A 67 -14.03 -9.47 17.19
N ILE A 68 -13.73 -10.41 18.08
CA ILE A 68 -14.69 -10.94 19.06
C ILE A 68 -14.23 -10.52 20.45
N THR A 69 -15.13 -9.90 21.22
CA THR A 69 -14.89 -9.47 22.60
C THR A 69 -14.39 -10.64 23.45
N SER A 70 -13.36 -10.41 24.26
CA SER A 70 -12.71 -11.42 25.11
C SER A 70 -12.03 -12.59 24.38
N VAL A 71 -12.07 -12.65 23.04
CA VAL A 71 -11.40 -13.70 22.25
C VAL A 71 -10.20 -13.11 21.50
N GLY A 72 -10.41 -12.08 20.66
CA GLY A 72 -9.32 -11.47 19.90
C GLY A 72 -9.67 -11.11 18.46
N TYR A 73 -8.64 -11.09 17.61
CA TYR A 73 -8.68 -10.67 16.22
C TYR A 73 -8.38 -11.84 15.28
N LYS A 74 -9.01 -11.85 14.11
CA LYS A 74 -8.74 -12.82 13.04
C LYS A 74 -8.82 -12.14 11.67
N LEU A 75 -7.84 -12.39 10.81
CA LEU A 75 -7.90 -11.95 9.41
C LEU A 75 -8.78 -12.93 8.62
N ILE A 76 -9.88 -12.42 8.08
CA ILE A 76 -10.83 -13.19 7.27
C ILE A 76 -10.44 -13.11 5.79
N SER A 77 -10.06 -11.94 5.30
CA SER A 77 -9.60 -11.76 3.92
C SER A 77 -8.77 -10.48 3.75
N SER A 78 -7.86 -10.49 2.78
CA SER A 78 -7.18 -9.31 2.25
C SER A 78 -8.04 -8.60 1.21
N PRO A 79 -7.82 -7.29 0.97
CA PRO A 79 -8.44 -6.60 -0.15
C PRO A 79 -7.89 -7.14 -1.49
N SER A 80 -8.70 -7.11 -2.54
CA SER A 80 -8.24 -7.35 -3.93
C SER A 80 -7.64 -6.08 -4.56
N LEU A 81 -7.01 -5.22 -3.73
CA LEU A 81 -6.43 -3.94 -4.12
C LEU A 81 -4.91 -4.03 -4.00
N LEU A 82 -4.19 -3.29 -4.85
CA LEU A 82 -2.72 -3.26 -4.83
C LEU A 82 -2.22 -2.22 -3.82
N VAL A 83 -2.69 -2.32 -2.58
CA VAL A 83 -2.21 -1.46 -1.49
C VAL A 83 -0.74 -1.77 -1.15
N PRO A 84 0.04 -0.80 -0.65
CA PRO A 84 1.49 -1.01 -0.49
C PRO A 84 1.88 -2.15 0.46
N LEU A 85 1.03 -2.48 1.43
CA LEU A 85 1.22 -3.63 2.32
C LEU A 85 1.10 -4.98 1.57
N GLU A 86 0.23 -5.07 0.56
CA GLU A 86 0.14 -6.26 -0.30
C GLU A 86 1.30 -6.32 -1.30
N ILE A 87 1.67 -5.19 -1.90
CA ILE A 87 2.81 -5.15 -2.84
C ILE A 87 4.12 -5.55 -2.16
N LYS A 88 4.35 -5.09 -0.93
CA LYS A 88 5.57 -5.44 -0.19
C LYS A 88 5.62 -6.89 0.27
N ASN A 89 4.46 -7.52 0.45
CA ASN A 89 4.39 -8.87 0.94
C ASN A 89 5.04 -9.84 -0.07
N GLY A 90 6.20 -10.41 0.27
CA GLY A 90 6.96 -11.29 -0.61
C GLY A 90 7.81 -10.60 -1.69
N LEU A 91 7.89 -9.26 -1.68
CA LEU A 91 8.71 -8.52 -2.65
C LEU A 91 10.19 -8.54 -2.24
N ALA A 92 10.99 -9.32 -2.96
CA ALA A 92 12.42 -9.54 -2.68
C ALA A 92 13.39 -8.55 -3.36
N THR A 93 12.88 -7.55 -4.07
CA THR A 93 13.70 -6.55 -4.77
C THR A 93 14.50 -5.68 -3.81
N GLN A 94 15.71 -5.26 -4.20
CA GLN A 94 16.56 -4.44 -3.31
C GLN A 94 16.21 -2.94 -3.31
N TYR A 95 15.70 -2.42 -4.41
CA TYR A 95 15.40 -0.99 -4.58
C TYR A 95 14.06 -0.72 -5.31
N ILE A 96 13.69 -1.52 -6.31
CA ILE A 96 12.40 -1.40 -7.00
C ILE A 96 11.23 -1.67 -6.05
N GLY A 97 10.22 -0.80 -6.03
CA GLY A 97 9.04 -0.96 -5.18
C GLY A 97 9.36 -0.89 -3.70
N GLN A 98 10.55 -0.42 -3.31
CA GLN A 98 10.90 -0.26 -1.90
C GLN A 98 10.29 1.00 -1.29
N ASN A 99 10.05 2.01 -2.13
CA ASN A 99 9.25 3.19 -1.84
C ASN A 99 8.01 3.17 -2.72
N ILE A 100 6.83 3.20 -2.13
CA ILE A 100 5.56 3.06 -2.84
C ILE A 100 4.64 4.22 -2.48
N HIS A 101 4.17 4.94 -3.49
CA HIS A 101 3.09 5.90 -3.38
C HIS A 101 1.84 5.31 -4.03
N TRP A 102 0.88 4.91 -3.21
CA TRP A 102 -0.41 4.42 -3.66
C TRP A 102 -1.47 5.51 -3.59
N TYR A 103 -2.29 5.58 -4.61
CA TYR A 103 -3.44 6.47 -4.71
C TYR A 103 -4.66 5.66 -5.10
N TYR A 104 -5.77 5.83 -4.43
CA TYR A 104 -7.01 5.23 -4.93
C TYR A 104 -7.38 5.82 -6.31
N GLU A 105 -7.22 7.12 -6.45
CA GLU A 105 -7.47 7.86 -7.68
C GLU A 105 -6.43 8.98 -7.83
N VAL A 106 -5.90 9.13 -9.05
CA VAL A 106 -4.90 10.16 -9.39
C VAL A 106 -5.20 10.73 -10.78
N ASN A 107 -4.64 11.88 -11.16
CA ASN A 107 -4.76 12.36 -12.54
C ASN A 107 -4.08 11.40 -13.51
N SER A 108 -2.78 11.15 -13.31
CA SER A 108 -2.05 10.04 -13.94
C SER A 108 -0.91 9.60 -13.02
N THR A 109 -0.64 8.30 -12.95
CA THR A 109 0.51 7.75 -12.21
C THR A 109 1.82 8.33 -12.74
N ASN A 110 1.92 8.50 -14.06
CA ASN A 110 3.13 9.01 -14.70
C ASN A 110 3.36 10.49 -14.39
N THR A 111 2.31 11.33 -14.49
CA THR A 111 2.39 12.74 -14.07
C THR A 111 2.78 12.87 -12.60
N ARG A 112 2.25 11.99 -11.74
CA ARG A 112 2.60 12.00 -10.32
C ARG A 112 4.04 11.53 -10.08
N ALA A 113 4.52 10.54 -10.83
CA ALA A 113 5.90 10.06 -10.76
C ALA A 113 6.90 11.15 -11.20
N ILE A 114 6.62 11.87 -12.29
CA ILE A 114 7.44 13.01 -12.74
C ILE A 114 7.55 14.05 -11.62
N HIS A 115 6.42 14.48 -11.07
CA HIS A 115 6.40 15.47 -9.98
C HIS A 115 7.20 15.03 -8.75
N LEU A 116 7.11 13.75 -8.36
CA LEU A 116 7.90 13.21 -7.26
C LEU A 116 9.40 13.15 -7.61
N ALA A 117 9.74 12.79 -8.85
CA ALA A 117 11.12 12.73 -9.32
C ALA A 117 11.79 14.10 -9.34
N GLU A 118 11.04 15.16 -9.70
CA GLU A 118 11.47 16.57 -9.69
C GLU A 118 11.76 17.10 -8.29
N GLN A 119 11.13 16.52 -7.25
CA GLN A 119 11.43 16.85 -5.85
C GLN A 119 12.77 16.29 -5.36
N GLY A 120 13.46 15.52 -6.19
CA GLY A 120 14.81 15.02 -5.94
C GLY A 120 14.85 13.62 -5.33
N GLU A 121 16.06 13.06 -5.32
CA GLU A 121 16.30 11.66 -4.94
C GLU A 121 15.97 11.35 -3.48
N LYS A 122 16.11 12.33 -2.57
CA LYS A 122 15.71 12.14 -1.17
C LYS A 122 14.20 11.91 -1.01
N VAL A 123 13.39 12.50 -1.89
CA VAL A 123 11.93 12.35 -1.86
C VAL A 123 11.49 11.14 -2.66
N ALA A 124 12.07 10.95 -3.85
CA ALA A 124 11.82 9.83 -4.73
C ALA A 124 13.15 9.17 -5.15
N PRO A 125 13.67 8.24 -4.31
CA PRO A 125 14.82 7.42 -4.65
C PRO A 125 14.55 6.58 -5.90
N GLU A 126 15.63 6.10 -6.52
CA GLU A 126 15.50 5.11 -7.59
C GLU A 126 14.68 3.89 -7.15
N GLY A 127 13.81 3.41 -8.03
CA GLY A 127 12.90 2.31 -7.76
C GLY A 127 11.61 2.74 -7.07
N THR A 128 11.38 4.04 -6.85
CA THR A 128 10.10 4.54 -6.31
C THR A 128 8.94 4.19 -7.26
N LEU A 129 7.94 3.51 -6.73
CA LEU A 129 6.75 3.07 -7.44
C LEU A 129 5.57 4.01 -7.14
N VAL A 130 4.94 4.54 -8.17
CA VAL A 130 3.63 5.18 -8.08
C VAL A 130 2.59 4.22 -8.64
N ILE A 131 1.57 3.90 -7.88
CA ILE A 131 0.50 2.99 -8.30
C ILE A 131 -0.86 3.58 -7.97
N SER A 132 -1.86 3.28 -8.80
CA SER A 132 -3.24 3.66 -8.51
C SER A 132 -4.27 2.63 -8.93
N GLU A 133 -5.44 2.67 -8.28
CA GLU A 133 -6.60 1.88 -8.70
C GLU A 133 -7.30 2.52 -9.90
N SER A 134 -7.21 3.85 -10.06
CA SER A 134 -7.81 4.58 -11.18
C SER A 134 -7.04 5.83 -11.58
N GLN A 135 -7.26 6.29 -12.81
CA GLN A 135 -6.70 7.54 -13.33
C GLN A 135 -7.80 8.41 -13.98
N LYS A 136 -7.90 9.69 -13.58
CA LYS A 136 -8.84 10.67 -14.17
C LYS A 136 -8.42 11.12 -15.56
N GLN A 137 -7.12 11.19 -15.79
CA GLN A 137 -6.49 11.74 -16.98
C GLN A 137 -5.37 10.80 -17.44
N GLY A 138 -5.65 9.50 -17.51
CA GLY A 138 -4.70 8.52 -18.04
C GLY A 138 -4.31 8.89 -19.48
N ARG A 139 -3.01 8.89 -19.75
CA ARG A 139 -2.45 9.27 -21.07
C ARG A 139 -1.69 8.10 -21.68
N GLY A 140 -2.06 7.76 -22.90
CA GLY A 140 -1.30 6.88 -23.78
C GLY A 140 -0.38 7.68 -24.70
N ARG A 141 0.21 6.98 -25.67
CA ARG A 141 1.09 7.58 -26.68
C ARG A 141 0.31 8.51 -27.61
N MET A 142 0.99 9.52 -28.15
CA MET A 142 0.46 10.45 -29.16
C MET A 142 -0.83 11.15 -28.71
N GLY A 143 -0.93 11.49 -27.41
CA GLY A 143 -2.08 12.22 -26.86
C GLY A 143 -3.36 11.40 -26.69
N ARG A 144 -3.33 10.08 -26.92
CA ARG A 144 -4.50 9.21 -26.70
C ARG A 144 -4.88 9.13 -25.22
N THR A 145 -6.16 9.05 -24.92
CA THR A 145 -6.65 8.78 -23.56
C THR A 145 -6.47 7.31 -23.22
N TRP A 146 -6.00 7.03 -22.00
CA TRP A 146 -5.90 5.69 -21.44
C TRP A 146 -6.96 5.50 -20.35
N ILE A 147 -8.01 4.73 -20.67
CA ILE A 147 -9.12 4.49 -19.74
C ILE A 147 -8.63 3.64 -18.57
N SER A 148 -8.74 4.18 -17.34
CA SER A 148 -8.21 3.54 -16.13
C SER A 148 -9.28 3.45 -15.04
N ARG A 149 -10.08 2.39 -15.05
CA ARG A 149 -11.14 2.17 -14.06
C ARG A 149 -10.64 1.34 -12.87
N PRO A 150 -11.16 1.55 -11.65
CA PRO A 150 -10.91 0.68 -10.50
C PRO A 150 -11.12 -0.79 -10.85
N GLU A 151 -10.29 -1.68 -10.30
CA GLU A 151 -10.44 -3.15 -10.39
C GLU A 151 -10.36 -3.73 -11.82
N THR A 152 -10.01 -2.93 -12.84
CA THR A 152 -9.95 -3.40 -14.25
C THR A 152 -8.54 -3.56 -14.81
N GLY A 153 -7.52 -3.10 -14.09
CA GLY A 153 -6.14 -3.14 -14.56
C GLY A 153 -5.15 -2.67 -13.51
N ILE A 154 -3.86 -2.77 -13.86
CA ILE A 154 -2.75 -2.32 -13.03
C ILE A 154 -2.21 -1.03 -13.63
N TYR A 155 -2.34 0.07 -12.90
CA TYR A 155 -1.84 1.38 -13.34
C TYR A 155 -0.68 1.78 -12.46
N LEU A 156 0.54 1.75 -13.02
CA LEU A 156 1.75 2.09 -12.27
C LEU A 156 2.75 2.89 -13.11
N SER A 157 3.67 3.55 -12.42
CA SER A 157 4.82 4.23 -13.00
C SER A 157 6.01 4.08 -12.06
N LEU A 158 7.18 3.75 -12.63
CA LEU A 158 8.40 3.47 -11.88
C LEU A 158 9.43 4.56 -12.18
N ILE A 159 10.02 5.13 -11.13
CA ILE A 159 11.09 6.12 -11.26
C ILE A 159 12.43 5.37 -11.29
N LEU A 160 13.17 5.54 -12.38
CA LEU A 160 14.52 4.98 -12.59
C LEU A 160 15.52 6.12 -12.79
N ARG A 161 16.78 5.89 -12.43
CA ARG A 161 17.86 6.89 -12.54
C ARG A 161 19.10 6.24 -13.17
N PRO A 162 19.03 5.81 -14.43
CA PRO A 162 20.18 5.18 -15.09
C PRO A 162 21.35 6.16 -15.16
N THR A 163 22.57 5.65 -14.96
CA THR A 163 23.82 6.42 -15.07
C THR A 163 24.26 6.64 -16.52
N PHE A 164 23.59 6.02 -17.47
CA PHE A 164 23.84 6.15 -18.91
C PHE A 164 22.84 7.14 -19.54
N ALA A 165 23.30 7.84 -20.58
CA ALA A 165 22.44 8.72 -21.36
C ALA A 165 21.39 7.91 -22.14
N PRO A 166 20.17 8.44 -22.34
CA PRO A 166 19.21 7.83 -23.24
C PRO A 166 19.81 7.69 -24.64
N VAL A 167 19.60 6.53 -25.25
CA VAL A 167 20.02 6.21 -26.63
C VAL A 167 19.05 6.82 -27.62
#